data_AF-A0A925IJX8-F1
#
_entry.id   AF-A0A925IJX8-F1
#
_cell.length_a   1.000
_cell.length_b   1.000
_cell.length_c   1.000
_cell.angle_alpha   90.00
_cell.angle_beta   90.00
_cell.angle_gamma   90.00
#
_symmetry.space_group_name_H-M   'P 1'
#
loop_
_entity.id
_entity.type
_entity.pdbx_description
1 polymer ?
#
loop_
_entity_poly.entity_id
_entity_poly.type
_entity_poly.pdbx_seq_one_letter_code
_entity_poly.pdbx_strand_id
1 'polypeptide(L)'
;MFTSFSGLFWFFLMLLPLVFLQRFLHREIQAVILIVTRNRQLTIGLFSVLFFPGVFLHELSHFLMAKLLGVRTGKFSLFPTSLPDGRLQMGFVETETADVFRDSLIGLAPLIMGSLFIAYAALNRLEFAILLDMLESGQIDLFWMGLKLLPQVKDFYLWFYLAFAVSSTMMPSESDRHAWLPLGVWAAGLFALALFTGAGTWMLNNLAPVLSDFLGAVATLFGLSVALHIILILPTLLLHRVASRVTGVDVKR
;
A
#
# COMPACT_ATOMS: atom_id res chain seq x y z
N MET A 1 -18.39 -9.91 22.12
CA MET A 1 -18.66 -8.57 21.56
C MET A 1 -17.37 -7.85 21.15
N PHE A 2 -16.32 -7.78 21.98
CA PHE A 2 -15.03 -7.19 21.58
C PHE A 2 -14.30 -7.93 20.44
N THR A 3 -14.47 -9.25 20.34
CA THR A 3 -13.87 -10.07 19.27
C THR A 3 -14.47 -9.78 17.89
N SER A 4 -15.74 -9.35 17.82
CA SER A 4 -16.45 -9.09 16.56
C SER A 4 -15.97 -7.83 15.83
N PHE A 5 -15.11 -7.02 16.46
CA PHE A 5 -14.57 -5.78 15.88
C PHE A 5 -13.04 -5.72 15.92
N SER A 6 -12.37 -6.82 16.31
CA SER A 6 -10.91 -6.86 16.41
C SER A 6 -10.26 -6.57 15.06
N GLY A 7 -10.80 -7.10 13.97
CA GLY A 7 -10.28 -6.89 12.62
C GLY A 7 -10.33 -5.42 12.20
N LEU A 8 -11.42 -4.71 12.52
CA LEU A 8 -11.54 -3.28 12.24
C LEU A 8 -10.47 -2.47 12.98
N PHE A 9 -10.23 -2.79 14.25
CA PHE A 9 -9.19 -2.16 15.05
C PHE A 9 -7.80 -2.39 14.43
N TRP A 10 -7.46 -3.65 14.14
CA TRP A 10 -6.17 -4.01 13.51
C TRP A 10 -5.99 -3.37 12.15
N PHE A 11 -7.06 -3.29 11.34
CA PHE A 11 -7.04 -2.64 10.05
C PHE A 11 -6.61 -1.18 10.14
N PHE A 12 -7.23 -0.38 11.01
CA PHE A 12 -6.82 1.02 11.18
C PHE A 12 -5.44 1.15 11.83
N LEU A 13 -5.13 0.26 12.78
CA LEU A 13 -3.83 0.24 13.43
C LEU A 13 -2.68 -0.02 12.44
N MET A 14 -2.91 -0.77 11.36
CA MET A 14 -1.89 -1.03 10.33
C MET A 14 -1.98 -0.06 9.15
N LEU A 15 -3.18 0.38 8.76
CA LEU A 15 -3.39 1.33 7.67
C LEU A 15 -2.75 2.70 7.96
N LEU A 16 -2.96 3.26 9.16
CA LEU A 16 -2.49 4.60 9.49
C LEU A 16 -0.96 4.71 9.47
N PRO A 17 -0.20 3.80 10.12
CA PRO A 17 1.25 3.77 9.98
C PRO A 17 1.68 3.54 8.53
N LEU A 18 1.03 2.67 7.77
CA LEU A 18 1.40 2.44 6.37
C LEU A 18 1.29 3.71 5.52
N VAL A 19 0.21 4.49 5.69
CA VAL A 19 0.02 5.80 5.02
C VAL A 19 1.13 6.77 5.40
N PHE A 20 1.51 6.81 6.67
CA PHE A 20 2.56 7.72 7.14
C PHE A 20 3.95 7.29 6.65
N LEU A 21 4.29 6.02 6.83
CA LEU A 21 5.60 5.46 6.57
C LEU A 21 5.96 5.48 5.09
N GLN A 22 5.02 5.17 4.19
CA GLN A 22 5.28 5.25 2.74
C GLN A 22 5.64 6.70 2.33
N ARG A 23 4.89 7.69 2.85
CA ARG A 23 5.10 9.11 2.48
C ARG A 23 6.41 9.62 3.04
N PHE A 24 6.72 9.22 4.28
CA PHE A 24 7.99 9.51 4.92
C PHE A 24 9.16 8.93 4.11
N LEU A 25 9.13 7.64 3.79
CA LEU A 25 10.19 7.01 3.02
C LEU A 25 10.32 7.58 1.60
N HIS A 26 9.22 7.85 0.91
CA HIS A 26 9.27 8.52 -0.39
C HIS A 26 10.00 9.86 -0.31
N ARG A 27 9.68 10.68 0.69
CA ARG A 27 10.34 11.97 0.89
C ARG A 27 11.83 11.80 1.19
N GLU A 28 12.19 10.91 2.11
CA GLU A 28 13.58 10.70 2.48
C GLU A 28 14.40 10.11 1.31
N ILE A 29 13.85 9.17 0.54
CA ILE A 29 14.50 8.62 -0.66
C ILE A 29 14.68 9.71 -1.72
N GLN A 30 13.66 10.53 -1.99
CA GLN A 30 13.78 11.65 -2.92
C GLN A 30 14.82 12.67 -2.46
N ALA A 31 14.87 12.98 -1.16
CA ALA A 31 15.86 13.88 -0.59
C ALA A 31 17.29 13.34 -0.75
N VAL A 32 17.53 12.07 -0.42
CA VAL A 32 18.82 11.40 -0.64
C VAL A 32 19.25 11.52 -2.10
N ILE A 33 18.36 11.14 -3.02
CA ILE A 33 18.67 11.18 -4.46
C ILE A 33 18.96 12.62 -4.89
N LEU A 34 18.16 13.61 -4.47
CA LEU A 34 18.35 15.02 -4.84
C LEU A 34 19.66 15.60 -4.30
N ILE A 35 20.04 15.28 -3.06
CA ILE A 35 21.30 15.74 -2.47
C ILE A 35 22.49 15.19 -3.26
N VAL A 36 22.42 13.92 -3.66
CA VAL A 36 23.48 13.24 -4.42
C VAL A 36 23.55 13.72 -5.87
N THR A 37 22.42 13.85 -6.57
CA THR A 37 22.41 14.22 -8.00
C THR A 37 22.48 15.71 -8.23
N ARG A 38 22.01 16.52 -7.27
CA ARG A 38 21.78 17.98 -7.40
C ARG A 38 20.96 18.37 -8.64
N ASN A 39 20.15 17.44 -9.15
CA ASN A 39 19.41 17.61 -10.39
C ASN A 39 18.01 17.03 -10.25
N ARG A 40 17.01 17.90 -10.35
CA ARG A 40 15.59 17.54 -10.18
C ARG A 40 15.12 16.49 -11.18
N GLN A 41 15.52 16.59 -12.45
CA GLN A 41 15.11 15.63 -13.48
C GLN A 41 15.71 14.25 -13.23
N LEU A 42 17.00 14.17 -12.86
CA LEU A 42 17.63 12.91 -12.48
C LEU A 42 17.01 12.31 -11.22
N THR A 43 16.63 13.13 -10.24
CA THR A 43 15.90 12.66 -9.05
C THR A 43 14.58 12.01 -9.41
N ILE A 44 13.79 12.67 -10.26
CA ILE A 44 12.51 12.13 -10.74
C ILE A 44 12.75 10.82 -11.50
N GLY A 45 13.74 10.77 -12.39
CA GLY A 45 14.06 9.58 -13.18
C GLY A 45 14.48 8.39 -12.31
N LEU A 46 15.43 8.57 -11.41
CA LEU A 46 15.91 7.51 -10.51
C LEU A 46 14.83 7.03 -9.54
N PHE A 47 14.05 7.96 -8.99
CA PHE A 47 12.90 7.62 -8.14
C PHE A 47 11.85 6.81 -8.92
N SER A 48 11.60 7.18 -10.18
CA SER A 48 10.66 6.47 -11.04
C SER A 48 11.14 5.07 -11.42
N VAL A 49 12.43 4.89 -11.71
CA VAL A 49 13.00 3.56 -11.95
C VAL A 49 12.89 2.67 -10.71
N LEU A 50 13.16 3.22 -9.52
CA LEU A 50 13.08 2.48 -8.25
C LEU A 50 11.66 1.99 -7.95
N PHE A 51 10.64 2.81 -8.21
CA PHE A 51 9.24 2.46 -7.94
C PHE A 51 8.50 1.94 -9.18
N PHE A 52 9.19 1.78 -10.32
CA PHE A 52 8.57 1.38 -11.59
C PHE A 52 7.76 0.09 -11.50
N PRO A 53 8.23 -1.01 -10.87
CA PRO A 53 7.44 -2.23 -10.78
C PRO A 53 6.11 -2.03 -10.04
N GLY A 54 6.13 -1.19 -9.01
CA GLY A 54 4.96 -0.84 -8.22
C GLY A 54 3.98 0.06 -8.99
N VAL A 55 4.49 1.13 -9.62
CA VAL A 55 3.68 2.02 -10.48
C VAL A 55 3.07 1.25 -11.65
N PHE A 56 3.84 0.36 -12.28
CA PHE A 56 3.33 -0.50 -13.35
C PHE A 56 2.17 -1.36 -12.87
N LEU A 57 2.32 -2.05 -11.74
CA LEU A 57 1.24 -2.86 -11.18
C LEU A 57 0.02 -2.00 -10.81
N HIS A 58 0.24 -0.80 -10.28
CA HIS A 58 -0.82 0.16 -9.92
C HIS A 58 -1.67 0.55 -11.13
N GLU A 59 -1.03 1.10 -12.17
CA GLU A 59 -1.73 1.56 -13.37
C GLU A 59 -2.34 0.39 -14.17
N LEU A 60 -1.66 -0.76 -14.19
CA LEU A 60 -2.20 -1.97 -14.81
C LEU A 60 -3.46 -2.45 -14.08
N SER A 61 -3.53 -2.31 -12.76
CA SER A 61 -4.69 -2.72 -11.97
C SER A 61 -5.92 -1.87 -12.31
N HIS A 62 -5.74 -0.55 -12.43
CA HIS A 62 -6.78 0.35 -12.93
C HIS A 62 -7.27 -0.07 -14.31
N PHE A 63 -6.34 -0.29 -15.24
CA PHE A 63 -6.65 -0.69 -16.60
C PHE A 63 -7.43 -2.01 -16.67
N LEU A 64 -6.95 -3.05 -15.97
CA LEU A 64 -7.59 -4.36 -15.96
C LEU A 64 -8.97 -4.33 -15.31
N MET A 65 -9.13 -3.60 -14.20
CA MET A 65 -10.43 -3.44 -13.56
C MET A 65 -11.42 -2.70 -14.45
N ALA A 66 -10.97 -1.61 -15.12
CA ALA A 66 -11.80 -0.88 -16.06
C ALA A 66 -12.27 -1.79 -17.21
N LYS A 67 -11.37 -2.60 -17.78
CA LYS A 67 -11.73 -3.57 -18.82
C LYS A 67 -12.71 -4.63 -18.34
N LEU A 68 -12.50 -5.17 -17.14
CA LEU A 68 -13.38 -6.17 -16.54
C LEU A 68 -14.80 -5.62 -16.33
N LEU A 69 -14.91 -4.35 -15.94
CA LEU A 69 -16.18 -3.65 -15.70
C LEU A 69 -16.79 -3.03 -16.97
N GLY A 70 -16.18 -3.26 -18.15
CA GLY A 70 -16.65 -2.73 -19.42
C GLY A 70 -16.54 -1.20 -19.55
N VAL A 71 -15.67 -0.57 -18.76
CA VAL A 71 -15.39 0.88 -18.82
C VAL A 71 -14.32 1.15 -19.88
N ARG A 72 -14.53 2.17 -20.71
CA ARG A 72 -13.57 2.54 -21.75
C ARG A 72 -12.32 3.15 -21.13
N THR A 73 -11.17 2.76 -21.67
CA THR A 73 -9.84 3.23 -21.24
C THR A 73 -9.23 4.11 -22.33
N GLY A 74 -8.61 5.21 -21.96
CA GLY A 74 -7.92 6.14 -22.83
C GLY A 74 -6.41 5.94 -22.80
N LYS A 75 -5.66 7.03 -22.62
CA LYS A 75 -4.19 7.00 -22.57
C LYS A 75 -3.69 6.26 -21.33
N PHE A 76 -2.53 5.63 -21.50
CA PHE A 76 -1.80 4.91 -20.47
C PHE A 76 -0.36 5.43 -20.48
N SER A 77 0.15 5.88 -19.33
CA SER A 77 1.54 6.34 -19.18
C SER A 77 2.13 5.86 -17.87
N LEU A 78 3.39 5.44 -17.93
CA LEU A 78 4.22 5.09 -16.77
C LEU A 78 5.35 6.09 -16.54
N PHE A 79 5.37 7.16 -17.33
CA PHE A 79 6.41 8.16 -17.25
C PHE A 79 6.00 9.29 -16.31
N PRO A 80 6.91 9.68 -15.39
CA PRO A 80 6.59 10.69 -14.40
C PRO A 80 6.41 12.06 -15.07
N THR A 81 5.37 12.79 -14.67
CA THR A 81 5.09 14.14 -15.14
C THR A 81 4.98 15.08 -13.93
N SER A 82 5.65 16.24 -14.01
CA SER A 82 5.52 17.28 -12.98
C SER A 82 4.23 18.06 -13.19
N LEU A 83 3.42 18.17 -12.15
CA LEU A 83 2.18 18.93 -12.15
C LEU A 83 2.45 20.41 -11.82
N PRO A 84 1.57 21.35 -12.25
CA PRO A 84 1.73 22.79 -11.99
C PRO A 84 1.78 23.18 -10.51
N ASP A 85 1.16 22.36 -9.64
CA ASP A 85 1.14 22.53 -8.18
C ASP A 85 2.43 22.03 -7.50
N GLY A 86 3.41 21.57 -8.27
CA GLY A 86 4.67 21.03 -7.77
C GLY A 86 4.61 19.55 -7.38
N ARG A 87 3.45 18.89 -7.46
CA ARG A 87 3.33 17.44 -7.25
C ARG A 87 3.92 16.67 -8.43
N LEU A 88 4.29 15.42 -8.16
CA LEU A 88 4.79 14.49 -9.17
C LEU A 88 3.72 13.42 -9.42
N GLN A 89 3.23 13.34 -10.65
CA GLN A 89 2.41 12.22 -11.11
C GLN A 89 3.33 11.14 -11.66
N MET A 90 3.37 9.96 -11.05
CA MET A 90 4.30 8.89 -11.41
C MET A 90 3.84 8.10 -12.65
N GLY A 91 2.53 7.96 -12.81
CA GLY A 91 1.86 7.28 -13.92
C GLY A 91 0.39 7.68 -13.97
N PHE A 92 -0.30 7.27 -15.03
CA PHE A 92 -1.75 7.42 -15.13
C PHE A 92 -2.37 6.46 -16.15
N VAL A 93 -3.63 6.13 -15.89
CA VAL A 93 -4.58 5.55 -16.84
C VAL A 93 -5.82 6.43 -16.90
N GLU A 94 -6.17 6.86 -18.11
CA GLU A 94 -7.44 7.53 -18.35
C GLU A 94 -8.55 6.48 -18.40
N THR A 95 -9.59 6.67 -17.60
CA THR A 95 -10.85 5.92 -17.68
C THR A 95 -11.97 6.89 -18.02
N GLU A 96 -12.93 6.44 -18.83
CA GLU A 96 -14.19 7.16 -18.99
C GLU A 96 -14.92 7.23 -17.64
N THR A 97 -15.62 8.34 -17.40
CA THR A 97 -16.47 8.48 -16.20
C THR A 97 -17.53 7.39 -16.18
N ALA A 98 -17.55 6.56 -15.14
CA ALA A 98 -18.57 5.54 -14.96
C ALA A 98 -19.55 5.95 -13.84
N ASP A 99 -20.38 5.00 -13.41
CA ASP A 99 -21.14 5.18 -12.17
C ASP A 99 -20.26 4.98 -10.93
N VAL A 100 -20.76 5.47 -9.81
CA VAL A 100 -20.08 5.49 -8.51
C VAL A 100 -19.52 4.12 -8.12
N PHE A 101 -20.21 3.01 -8.43
CA PHE A 101 -19.76 1.68 -8.06
C PHE A 101 -18.56 1.24 -8.91
N ARG A 102 -18.66 1.37 -10.24
CA ARG A 102 -17.57 1.02 -11.15
C ARG A 102 -16.33 1.89 -10.91
N ASP A 103 -16.50 3.20 -10.75
CA ASP A 103 -15.39 4.11 -10.48
C ASP A 103 -14.72 3.82 -9.13
N SER A 104 -15.50 3.45 -8.10
CA SER A 104 -14.94 3.07 -6.80
C SER A 104 -14.13 1.78 -6.86
N LEU A 105 -14.59 0.78 -7.63
CA LEU A 105 -13.87 -0.49 -7.82
C LEU A 105 -12.59 -0.30 -8.63
N ILE A 106 -12.63 0.52 -9.69
CA ILE A 106 -11.43 0.91 -10.44
C ILE A 106 -10.44 1.57 -9.47
N GLY A 107 -10.88 2.60 -8.73
CA GLY A 107 -10.08 3.28 -7.72
C GLY A 107 -9.43 2.37 -6.66
N LEU A 108 -10.11 1.29 -6.29
CA LEU A 108 -9.65 0.31 -5.30
C LEU A 108 -8.73 -0.77 -5.91
N ALA A 109 -8.72 -0.94 -7.24
CA ALA A 109 -8.02 -2.03 -7.92
C ALA A 109 -6.52 -2.10 -7.58
N PRO A 110 -5.76 -0.99 -7.54
CA PRO A 110 -4.34 -1.06 -7.16
C PRO A 110 -4.11 -1.56 -5.75
N LEU A 111 -4.97 -1.17 -4.81
CA LEU A 111 -4.86 -1.62 -3.42
C LEU A 111 -5.15 -3.12 -3.31
N ILE A 112 -6.15 -3.62 -4.04
CA ILE A 112 -6.48 -5.06 -4.08
C ILE A 112 -5.32 -5.84 -4.70
N MET A 113 -4.88 -5.46 -5.90
CA MET A 113 -3.83 -6.18 -6.61
C MET A 113 -2.48 -6.08 -5.91
N GLY A 114 -2.15 -4.92 -5.35
CA GLY A 114 -0.96 -4.73 -4.51
C GLY A 114 -1.01 -5.64 -3.29
N SER A 115 -2.14 -5.68 -2.56
CA SER A 115 -2.29 -6.56 -1.40
C SER A 115 -2.17 -8.04 -1.77
N LEU A 116 -2.76 -8.47 -2.89
CA LEU A 116 -2.62 -9.83 -3.40
C LEU A 116 -1.16 -10.16 -3.78
N PHE A 117 -0.45 -9.21 -4.38
CA PHE A 117 0.98 -9.36 -4.67
C PHE A 117 1.81 -9.51 -3.39
N ILE A 118 1.55 -8.68 -2.37
CA ILE A 118 2.22 -8.80 -1.06
C ILE A 118 1.92 -10.15 -0.41
N ALA A 119 0.67 -10.60 -0.44
CA ALA A 119 0.30 -11.93 0.06
C ALA A 119 1.07 -13.03 -0.68
N TYR A 120 1.13 -12.97 -2.01
CA TYR A 120 1.87 -13.92 -2.82
C TYR A 120 3.36 -13.93 -2.47
N ALA A 121 4.00 -12.75 -2.40
CA ALA A 121 5.41 -12.62 -2.08
C ALA A 121 5.71 -13.16 -0.67
N ALA A 122 4.90 -12.79 0.32
CA ALA A 122 5.06 -13.23 1.70
C ALA A 122 4.95 -14.75 1.84
N LEU A 123 3.92 -15.36 1.24
CA LEU A 123 3.62 -16.78 1.41
C LEU A 123 4.52 -17.69 0.55
N ASN A 124 4.74 -17.33 -0.71
CA ASN A 124 5.36 -18.24 -1.70
C ASN A 124 6.85 -17.98 -1.94
N ARG A 125 7.34 -16.79 -1.58
CA ARG A 125 8.70 -16.34 -1.97
C ARG A 125 9.58 -15.99 -0.79
N LEU A 126 8.98 -15.50 0.29
CA LEU A 126 9.69 -15.06 1.49
C LEU A 126 9.42 -15.95 2.72
N GLU A 127 8.61 -17.01 2.56
CA GLU A 127 8.31 -18.02 3.58
C GLU A 127 7.81 -17.43 4.92
N PHE A 128 7.14 -16.27 4.88
CA PHE A 128 6.66 -15.58 6.08
C PHE A 128 5.59 -16.38 6.84
N ALA A 129 4.91 -17.33 6.20
CA ALA A 129 3.94 -18.19 6.86
C ALA A 129 4.55 -18.92 8.07
N ILE A 130 5.79 -19.39 7.94
CA ILE A 130 6.51 -20.10 9.00
C ILE A 130 6.81 -19.14 10.16
N LEU A 131 7.23 -17.91 9.85
CA LEU A 131 7.50 -16.90 10.88
C LEU A 131 6.23 -16.48 11.62
N LEU A 132 5.11 -16.34 10.92
CA LEU A 132 3.84 -16.00 11.55
C LEU A 132 3.37 -17.14 12.48
N ASP A 133 3.48 -18.40 12.07
CA ASP A 133 3.14 -19.56 12.91
C ASP A 133 4.02 -19.65 14.18
N MET A 134 5.33 -19.38 14.07
CA MET A 134 6.22 -19.30 15.22
C MET A 134 5.83 -18.18 16.19
N LEU A 135 5.38 -17.04 15.66
CA LEU A 135 4.93 -15.91 16.48
C LEU A 135 3.58 -16.23 17.17
N GLU A 136 2.64 -16.81 16.44
CA GLU A 136 1.31 -17.19 16.95
C GLU A 136 1.40 -18.30 18.01
N SER A 137 2.32 -19.25 17.84
CA SER A 137 2.58 -20.32 18.81
C SER A 137 3.44 -19.88 20.01
N GLY A 138 3.87 -18.62 20.07
CA GLY A 138 4.66 -18.06 21.18
C GLY A 138 6.13 -18.50 21.19
N GLN A 139 6.62 -19.08 20.09
CA GLN A 139 8.01 -19.56 19.95
C GLN A 139 8.95 -18.41 19.55
N ILE A 140 9.08 -17.41 20.42
CA ILE A 140 9.78 -16.15 20.14
C ILE A 140 11.26 -16.35 19.75
N ASP A 141 11.95 -17.30 20.38
CA ASP A 141 13.36 -17.58 20.05
C ASP A 141 13.53 -18.10 18.62
N LEU A 142 12.62 -18.98 18.19
CA LEU A 142 12.60 -19.52 16.83
C LEU A 142 12.17 -18.47 15.81
N PHE A 143 11.22 -17.59 16.17
CA PHE A 143 10.87 -16.43 15.35
C PHE A 143 12.09 -15.54 15.06
N TRP A 144 12.88 -15.18 16.08
CA TRP A 144 14.08 -14.37 15.90
C TRP A 144 15.17 -15.10 15.11
N MET A 145 15.29 -16.43 15.27
CA MET A 145 16.20 -17.24 14.48
C MET A 145 15.78 -17.24 13.01
N GLY A 146 14.50 -17.47 12.71
CA GLY A 146 13.96 -17.42 11.36
C GLY A 146 14.16 -16.06 10.70
N LEU A 147 13.95 -14.96 11.44
CA LEU A 147 14.20 -13.61 10.93
C LEU A 147 15.65 -13.39 10.49
N LYS A 148 16.63 -13.96 11.22
CA LYS A 148 18.05 -13.90 10.86
C LYS A 148 18.39 -14.74 9.62
N LEU A 149 17.60 -15.78 9.35
CA LEU A 149 17.78 -16.67 8.21
C LEU A 149 17.05 -16.17 6.95
N LEU A 150 16.08 -15.25 7.07
CA LEU A 150 15.34 -14.70 5.93
C LEU A 150 16.22 -14.26 4.74
N PRO A 151 17.35 -13.55 4.95
CA PRO A 151 18.21 -13.14 3.83
C PRO A 151 18.83 -14.30 3.04
N GLN A 152 18.78 -15.53 3.56
CA GLN A 152 19.27 -16.74 2.92
C GLN A 152 18.19 -17.41 2.04
N VAL A 153 16.92 -16.98 2.15
CA VAL A 153 15.85 -17.44 1.27
C VAL A 153 16.20 -17.08 -0.18
N LYS A 154 15.91 -18.01 -1.10
CA LYS A 154 16.21 -17.83 -2.51
C LYS A 154 15.56 -16.55 -3.05
N ASP A 155 16.34 -15.73 -3.75
CA ASP A 155 15.90 -14.47 -4.36
C ASP A 155 15.31 -13.46 -3.34
N PHE A 156 15.65 -13.59 -2.04
CA PHE A 156 15.11 -12.75 -0.97
C PHE A 156 15.16 -11.26 -1.29
N TYR A 157 16.33 -10.74 -1.70
CA TYR A 157 16.51 -9.31 -1.95
C TYR A 157 15.64 -8.80 -3.09
N LEU A 158 15.40 -9.61 -4.12
CA LEU A 158 14.50 -9.25 -5.22
C LEU A 158 13.05 -9.16 -4.73
N TRP A 159 12.57 -10.17 -4.01
CA TRP A 159 11.20 -10.20 -3.50
C TRP A 159 10.95 -9.17 -2.40
N PHE A 160 11.95 -8.91 -1.55
CA PHE A 160 11.93 -7.83 -0.57
C PHE A 160 11.80 -6.47 -1.28
N TYR A 161 12.61 -6.22 -2.30
CA TYR A 161 12.52 -5.01 -3.12
C TYR A 161 11.16 -4.86 -3.80
N LEU A 162 10.66 -5.91 -4.46
CA LEU A 162 9.36 -5.86 -5.15
C LEU A 162 8.22 -5.63 -4.16
N ALA A 163 8.24 -6.32 -3.01
CA ALA A 163 7.23 -6.11 -1.97
C ALA A 163 7.28 -4.68 -1.41
N PHE A 164 8.48 -4.13 -1.20
CA PHE A 164 8.64 -2.72 -0.82
C PHE A 164 8.11 -1.76 -1.89
N ALA A 165 8.51 -1.94 -3.15
CA ALA A 165 8.10 -1.06 -4.26
C ALA A 165 6.57 -1.08 -4.47
N VAL A 166 5.95 -2.27 -4.43
CA VAL A 166 4.50 -2.43 -4.57
C VAL A 166 3.77 -1.86 -3.36
N SER A 167 4.16 -2.20 -2.14
CA SER A 167 3.49 -1.68 -0.93
C SER A 167 3.60 -0.16 -0.77
N SER A 168 4.67 0.43 -1.31
CA SER A 168 4.86 1.89 -1.29
C SER A 168 4.01 2.63 -2.34
N THR A 169 3.50 1.93 -3.35
CA THR A 169 2.78 2.53 -4.49
C THR A 169 1.31 2.12 -4.61
N MET A 170 0.88 1.01 -3.99
CA MET A 170 -0.49 0.47 -4.10
C MET A 170 -1.60 1.35 -3.48
N MET A 171 -1.23 2.42 -2.79
CA MET A 171 -2.17 3.19 -1.97
C MET A 171 -2.92 4.22 -2.82
N PRO A 172 -4.26 4.28 -2.71
CA PRO A 172 -5.06 5.11 -3.61
C PRO A 172 -4.74 6.60 -3.51
N SER A 173 -4.59 7.23 -4.66
CA SER A 173 -4.39 8.67 -4.81
C SER A 173 -5.69 9.47 -4.57
N GLU A 174 -5.64 10.79 -4.78
CA GLU A 174 -6.85 11.63 -4.72
C GLU A 174 -7.82 11.33 -5.86
N SER A 175 -7.32 11.13 -7.09
CA SER A 175 -8.16 10.74 -8.23
C SER A 175 -8.76 9.36 -8.03
N ASP A 176 -8.04 8.42 -7.43
CA ASP A 176 -8.54 7.06 -7.22
C ASP A 176 -9.71 7.00 -6.22
N ARG A 177 -9.80 7.96 -5.30
CA ARG A 177 -10.80 7.96 -4.21
C ARG A 177 -12.00 8.87 -4.48
N HIS A 178 -12.06 9.53 -5.63
CA HIS A 178 -13.07 10.56 -5.90
C HIS A 178 -14.51 10.02 -5.79
N ALA A 179 -14.75 8.77 -6.20
CA ALA A 179 -16.06 8.12 -6.14
C ALA A 179 -16.41 7.51 -4.76
N TRP A 180 -15.46 7.44 -3.82
CA TRP A 180 -15.65 6.73 -2.56
C TRP A 180 -16.54 7.48 -1.57
N LEU A 181 -16.49 8.81 -1.56
CA LEU A 181 -17.31 9.60 -0.64
C LEU A 181 -18.82 9.43 -0.98
N PRO A 182 -19.27 9.61 -2.23
CA PRO A 182 -20.65 9.30 -2.60
C PRO A 182 -21.06 7.86 -2.25
N LEU A 183 -20.20 6.87 -2.53
CA LEU A 183 -20.47 5.46 -2.19
C LEU A 183 -20.64 5.25 -0.68
N GLY A 184 -19.76 5.87 0.12
CA GLY A 184 -19.80 5.80 1.57
C GLY A 184 -21.07 6.42 2.15
N VAL A 185 -21.56 7.52 1.58
CA VAL A 185 -22.84 8.15 1.98
C VAL A 185 -24.01 7.20 1.70
N TRP A 186 -24.06 6.58 0.52
CA TRP A 186 -25.07 5.58 0.19
C TRP A 186 -25.03 4.38 1.14
N ALA A 187 -23.84 3.84 1.40
CA ALA A 187 -23.65 2.73 2.33
C ALA A 187 -24.08 3.08 3.76
N ALA A 188 -23.76 4.29 4.23
CA ALA A 188 -24.17 4.77 5.55
C ALA A 188 -25.69 4.93 5.66
N GLY A 189 -26.35 5.43 4.61
CA GLY A 189 -27.81 5.52 4.55
C GLY A 189 -28.49 4.15 4.63
N LEU A 190 -28.00 3.17 3.86
CA LEU A 190 -28.49 1.78 3.91
C LEU A 190 -28.24 1.13 5.27
N PHE A 191 -27.07 1.36 5.86
CA PHE A 191 -26.72 0.88 7.20
C PHE A 191 -27.67 1.47 8.26
N ALA A 192 -27.93 2.78 8.22
CA ALA A 192 -28.87 3.44 9.13
C ALA A 192 -30.30 2.90 8.98
N LEU A 193 -30.76 2.67 7.74
CA LEU A 193 -32.06 2.07 7.48
C LEU A 193 -32.15 0.64 8.04
N ALA A 194 -31.11 -0.18 7.87
CA ALA A 194 -31.05 -1.52 8.41
C ALA A 194 -31.10 -1.54 9.95
N LEU A 195 -30.43 -0.58 10.61
CA LEU A 195 -30.52 -0.42 12.05
C LEU A 195 -31.94 -0.02 12.48
N PHE A 196 -32.57 0.92 11.75
CA PHE A 196 -33.92 1.39 12.04
C PHE A 196 -34.98 0.30 11.93
N THR A 197 -34.83 -0.64 10.98
CA THR A 197 -35.73 -1.78 10.81
C THR A 197 -35.47 -2.93 11.80
N GLY A 198 -34.51 -2.77 12.72
CA GLY A 198 -34.19 -3.76 13.74
C GLY A 198 -33.21 -4.84 13.31
N ALA A 199 -32.55 -4.72 12.15
CA ALA A 199 -31.60 -5.71 11.65
C ALA A 199 -30.24 -5.74 12.39
N GLY A 200 -30.03 -4.87 13.39
CA GLY A 200 -28.73 -4.73 14.08
C GLY A 200 -28.21 -6.04 14.69
N THR A 201 -29.06 -6.83 15.34
CA THR A 201 -28.67 -8.14 15.90
C THR A 201 -28.30 -9.16 14.82
N TRP A 202 -29.05 -9.17 13.71
CA TRP A 202 -28.74 -10.01 12.56
C TRP A 202 -27.37 -9.64 11.96
N MET A 203 -27.08 -8.34 11.83
CA MET A 203 -25.78 -7.86 11.32
C MET A 203 -24.64 -8.23 12.26
N LEU A 204 -24.80 -8.10 13.57
CA LEU A 204 -23.78 -8.51 14.54
C LEU A 204 -23.46 -10.00 14.48
N ASN A 205 -24.46 -10.84 14.19
CA ASN A 205 -24.28 -12.29 14.16
C ASN A 205 -23.79 -12.81 12.81
N ASN A 206 -24.10 -12.14 11.70
CA ASN A 206 -23.81 -12.63 10.35
C ASN A 206 -22.80 -11.79 9.58
N LEU A 207 -22.86 -10.46 9.71
CA LEU A 207 -22.02 -9.54 8.94
C LEU A 207 -20.74 -9.15 9.67
N ALA A 208 -20.83 -8.84 10.97
CA ALA A 208 -19.69 -8.38 11.76
C ALA A 208 -18.53 -9.39 11.82
N PRO A 209 -18.75 -10.72 12.03
CA PRO A 209 -17.65 -11.68 12.04
C PRO A 209 -16.94 -11.76 10.70
N VAL A 210 -17.70 -11.87 9.59
CA VAL A 210 -17.15 -11.92 8.23
C VAL A 210 -16.33 -10.67 7.89
N LEU A 211 -16.86 -9.49 8.25
CA LEU A 211 -16.15 -8.24 8.03
C LEU A 211 -14.90 -8.14 8.91
N SER A 212 -14.97 -8.59 10.16
CA SER A 212 -13.82 -8.61 11.06
C SER A 212 -12.72 -9.53 10.54
N ASP A 213 -13.06 -10.73 10.08
CA ASP A 213 -12.08 -11.68 9.53
C ASP A 213 -11.43 -11.13 8.25
N PHE A 214 -12.24 -10.54 7.36
CA PHE A 214 -11.75 -9.88 6.15
C PHE A 214 -10.80 -8.72 6.48
N LEU A 215 -11.21 -7.81 7.37
CA LEU A 215 -10.39 -6.66 7.76
C LEU A 215 -9.14 -7.10 8.52
N GLY A 216 -9.21 -8.17 9.32
CA GLY A 216 -8.06 -8.79 9.97
C GLY A 216 -7.05 -9.32 8.96
N ALA A 217 -7.51 -10.03 7.91
CA ALA A 217 -6.63 -10.51 6.85
C ALA A 217 -5.95 -9.35 6.10
N VAL A 218 -6.70 -8.28 5.76
CA VAL A 218 -6.13 -7.08 5.14
C VAL A 218 -5.15 -6.38 6.09
N ALA A 219 -5.46 -6.32 7.38
CA ALA A 219 -4.58 -5.75 8.40
C ALA A 219 -3.24 -6.49 8.47
N THR A 220 -3.23 -7.83 8.36
CA THR A 220 -1.98 -8.61 8.31
C THR A 220 -1.13 -8.23 7.11
N LEU A 221 -1.72 -8.05 5.92
CA LEU A 221 -1.00 -7.62 4.72
C LEU A 221 -0.44 -6.19 4.85
N PHE A 222 -1.19 -5.29 5.48
CA PHE A 222 -0.69 -3.96 5.81
C PHE A 222 0.39 -4.01 6.88
N GLY A 223 0.29 -4.89 7.87
CA GLY A 223 1.30 -5.11 8.90
C GLY A 223 2.63 -5.58 8.31
N LEU A 224 2.60 -6.52 7.36
CA LEU A 224 3.77 -6.92 6.60
C LEU A 224 4.38 -5.73 5.84
N SER A 225 3.54 -4.94 5.17
CA SER A 225 3.98 -3.73 4.47
C SER A 225 4.61 -2.72 5.43
N VAL A 226 4.00 -2.48 6.59
CA VAL A 226 4.53 -1.62 7.67
C VAL A 226 5.90 -2.12 8.13
N ALA A 227 6.05 -3.42 8.37
CA ALA A 227 7.32 -4.01 8.79
C ALA A 227 8.44 -3.75 7.76
N LEU A 228 8.15 -3.96 6.46
CA LEU A 228 9.10 -3.67 5.38
C LEU A 228 9.54 -2.19 5.40
N HIS A 229 8.59 -1.28 5.58
CA HIS A 229 8.89 0.15 5.65
C HIS A 229 9.72 0.50 6.90
N ILE A 230 9.37 -0.02 8.07
CA ILE A 230 10.12 0.23 9.32
C ILE A 230 11.58 -0.21 9.18
N ILE A 231 11.83 -1.39 8.60
CA ILE A 231 13.18 -1.91 8.35
C ILE A 231 14.02 -0.94 7.51
N LEU A 232 13.39 -0.24 6.55
CA LEU A 232 14.07 0.68 5.64
C LEU A 232 14.25 2.10 6.19
N ILE A 233 13.53 2.50 7.24
CA ILE A 233 13.66 3.85 7.84
C ILE A 233 15.11 4.14 8.25
N LEU A 234 15.72 3.25 9.03
CA LEU A 234 17.05 3.48 9.58
C LEU A 234 18.12 3.57 8.47
N PRO A 235 18.21 2.61 7.52
CA PRO A 235 19.10 2.74 6.37
C PRO A 235 18.90 4.04 5.59
N THR A 236 17.65 4.41 5.27
CA THR A 236 17.38 5.62 4.48
C THR A 236 17.78 6.89 5.23
N LEU A 237 17.52 6.99 6.53
CA LEU A 237 17.93 8.13 7.35
C LEU A 237 19.45 8.23 7.50
N LEU A 238 20.15 7.10 7.60
CA LEU A 238 21.61 7.08 7.62
C LEU A 238 22.17 7.56 6.29
N LEU A 239 21.64 7.07 5.17
CA LEU A 239 22.02 7.51 3.83
C LEU A 239 21.80 9.02 3.65
N HIS A 240 20.67 9.54 4.12
CA HIS A 240 20.39 10.98 4.09
C HIS A 240 21.44 11.74 4.90
N ARG A 241 21.66 11.38 6.16
CA ARG A 241 22.64 12.05 7.02
C ARG A 241 24.05 12.03 6.44
N VAL A 242 24.47 10.91 5.85
CA VAL A 242 25.77 10.79 5.19
C VAL A 242 25.82 11.67 3.94
N ALA A 243 24.80 11.64 3.09
CA ALA A 243 24.72 12.46 1.89
C ALA A 243 24.78 13.96 2.22
N SER A 244 24.01 14.44 3.22
CA SER A 244 24.03 15.85 3.61
C SER A 244 25.39 16.27 4.18
N ARG A 245 26.03 15.41 4.98
CA ARG A 245 27.37 15.68 5.54
C ARG A 245 28.45 15.73 4.47
N VAL A 246 28.44 14.80 3.52
CA VAL A 246 29.44 14.72 2.45
C VAL A 246 29.29 15.87 1.46
N THR A 247 28.06 16.27 1.15
CA THR A 247 27.79 17.31 0.14
C THR A 247 27.73 18.74 0.71
N GLY A 248 27.55 18.89 2.02
CA GLY A 248 27.36 20.17 2.70
C GLY A 248 26.02 20.85 2.43
N VAL A 249 25.05 20.13 1.84
CA VAL A 249 23.73 20.65 1.46
C VAL A 249 22.66 19.74 2.07
N ASP A 250 21.52 20.32 2.46
CA ASP A 250 20.39 19.59 3.02
C ASP A 250 19.06 20.09 2.45
N VAL A 251 18.05 19.22 2.43
CA VAL A 251 16.70 19.58 1.96
C VAL A 251 15.89 20.08 3.15
N LYS A 252 15.31 21.28 3.05
CA LYS A 252 14.41 21.79 4.11
C LYS A 252 13.21 20.86 4.28
N ARG A 253 12.98 20.44 5.52
CA ARG A 253 11.88 19.53 5.92
C ARG A 253 10.52 20.19 5.92
#